data_AF-A0A941UW12-F1
#
_entry.id   AF-A0A941UW12-F1
#
_cell.length_a   1.000
_cell.length_b   1.000
_cell.length_c   1.000
_cell.angle_alpha   90.00
_cell.angle_beta   90.00
_cell.angle_gamma   90.00
#
_symmetry.space_group_name_H-M   'P 1'
#
loop_
_entity.id
_entity.type
_entity.pdbx_description
1 polymer ?
#
loop_
_entity_poly.entity_id
_entity_poly.type
_entity_poly.pdbx_seq_one_letter_code
_entity_poly.pdbx_strand_id
1 'polypeptide(L)' 'MDPFIEAAIEEARIGQAEGGIPIGSVIVYRGRIIGR' A
#
# COMPACT_ATOMS: atom_id res chain seq x y z
N MET A 1 -3.28 -13.60 0.55
CA MET A 1 -4.10 -12.64 1.31
C MET A 1 -4.80 -11.76 0.28
N ASP A 2 -5.65 -10.78 0.63
CA ASP A 2 -6.23 -9.91 -0.40
C ASP A 2 -5.09 -9.12 -1.08
N PRO A 3 -4.90 -9.22 -2.42
CA PRO A 3 -3.77 -8.59 -3.11
C PRO A 3 -3.73 -7.06 -2.94
N PHE A 4 -4.86 -6.42 -2.68
CA PHE A 4 -4.92 -4.99 -2.40
C PHE A 4 -4.40 -4.66 -1.00
N ILE A 5 -4.67 -5.53 -0.03
CA ILE A 5 -4.14 -5.40 1.33
C ILE A 5 -2.64 -5.69 1.36
N GLU A 6 -2.16 -6.70 0.63
CA GLU A 6 -0.72 -6.97 0.49
C GLU A 6 0.04 -5.75 -0.06
N ALA A 7 -0.52 -5.09 -1.08
CA ALA A 7 0.07 -3.88 -1.65
C ALA A 7 0.05 -2.68 -0.68
N ALA A 8 -1.04 -2.48 0.08
CA ALA A 8 -1.10 -1.42 1.08
C ALA A 8 -0.11 -1.65 2.24
N ILE A 9 0.15 -2.91 2.62
CA ILE A 9 1.16 -3.24 3.63
C ILE A 9 2.57 -2.92 3.11
N GLU A 10 2.83 -3.14 1.83
CA GLU A 10 4.13 -2.81 1.23
C GLU A 10 4.41 -1.30 1.28
N GLU A 11 3.43 -0.46 0.93
CA GLU A 11 3.53 0.99 1.09
C GLU A 11 3.79 1.42 2.55
N ALA A 12 3.09 0.78 3.50
CA ALA A 12 3.32 1.04 4.92
C ALA A 12 4.74 0.68 5.37
N ARG A 13 5.32 -0.41 4.84
CA ARG A 13 6.71 -0.81 5.13
C ARG A 13 7.72 0.17 4.54
N ILE A 14 7.46 0.71 3.35
CA ILE A 14 8.31 1.75 2.74
C ILE A 14 8.33 2.98 3.65
N GLY A 15 7.15 3.49 4.04
CA GLY A 15 7.05 4.61 4.97
C GLY A 15 7.75 4.35 6.31
N GLN A 16 7.67 3.12 6.83
CA GLN A 16 8.41 2.71 8.03
C GLN A 16 9.94 2.78 7.82
N ALA A 17 10.44 2.24 6.70
CA ALA A 17 11.86 2.18 6.37
C ALA A 17 12.46 3.58 6.15
N GLU A 18 11.65 4.53 5.67
CA GLU A 18 12.00 5.94 5.53
C GLU A 18 11.95 6.72 6.86
N GLY A 19 11.56 6.08 7.96
CA GLY A 19 11.40 6.71 9.27
C GLY A 19 10.11 7.52 9.42
N GLY A 20 9.18 7.37 8.48
CA GLY A 20 7.84 7.96 8.52
C GLY A 20 6.85 7.13 9.34
N ILE A 21 5.59 7.59 9.34
CA ILE A 21 4.49 6.84 9.96
C ILE A 21 4.12 5.67 9.03
N PRO A 22 4.05 4.42 9.52
CA PRO A 22 3.84 3.23 8.69
C PRO A 22 2.36 3.11 8.27
N ILE A 23 1.92 3.99 7.38
CA ILE A 23 0.59 3.98 6.77
C ILE A 23 0.79 3.75 5.28
N GLY A 24 0.06 2.79 4.74
CA GLY A 24 0.02 2.53 3.31
C GLY A 24 -1.40 2.49 2.78
N SER A 25 -1.56 2.89 1.53
CA SER A 25 -2.86 2.94 0.85
C SER A 25 -2.69 2.56 -0.61
N VAL A 26 -3.74 2.04 -1.22
CA VAL A 26 -3.76 1.81 -2.67
C VAL A 26 -5.07 2.32 -3.25
N ILE A 27 -5.02 2.93 -4.43
CA ILE A 27 -6.21 3.34 -5.18
C ILE A 27 -6.54 2.23 -6.18
N VAL A 28 -7.74 1.65 -6.07
CA VAL A 28 -8.17 0.55 -6.93
C VAL A 28 -9.34 0.99 -7.80
N TYR A 29 -9.23 0.78 -9.11
CA TYR A 29 -10.32 0.98 -10.07
C TYR A 29 -10.48 -0.27 -10.94
N ARG A 30 -11.70 -0.82 -10.98
CA ARG A 30 -12.04 -2.03 -11.74
C ARG A 30 -11.07 -3.21 -11.47
N GLY A 31 -10.77 -3.45 -10.18
CA GLY A 31 -9.90 -4.55 -9.75
C GLY A 31 -8.41 -4.37 -10.09
N ARG A 32 -7.98 -3.18 -10.49
CA ARG A 32 -6.58 -2.85 -10.78
C ARG A 32 -6.11 -1.71 -9.89
N ILE A 33 -4.90 -1.83 -9.36
CA ILE A 33 -4.24 -0.75 -8.63
C ILE A 33 -3.83 0.33 -9.64
N ILE A 34 -4.24 1.57 -9.39
CA ILE A 34 -3.93 2.75 -10.20
C ILE A 34 -3.15 3.82 -9.43
N GLY A 35 -2.89 3.60 -8.14
CA GLY A 35 -2.07 4.46 -7.29
C GLY A 35 -1.57 3.70 -6.07
N ARG A 36 -0.35 4.00 -5.65
CA ARG A 36 0.33 3.52 -4.46
C ARG A 36 0.88 4.76 -3.74
#